data_AF-A0A1M7YY45-F1
#
_entry.id   AF-A0A1M7YY45-F1
#
_cell.length_a   1.000
_cell.length_b   1.000
_cell.length_c   1.000
_cell.angle_alpha   90.00
_cell.angle_beta   90.00
_cell.angle_gamma   90.00
#
_symmetry.space_group_name_H-M   'P 1'
#
loop_
_entity.id
_entity.type
_entity.pdbx_description
1 polymer ?
#
loop_
_entity_poly.entity_id
_entity_poly.type
_entity_poly.pdbx_seq_one_letter_code
_entity_poly.pdbx_strand_id
1 'polypeptide(L)'
;MEITQPTTGKSSFQAALQLILFSGIGILFFFIPVEIYGKNTILLDHLVSWCRTMLSDSVRLYALVLIIAGGFYPFVTGNWRSSKTQMVLSFLKMLGIVTALMAYLSVGPAALFEKDMLPFLFDKLVVPVGLIVPFGAIFLAFLIGYGLLELAGVLLQPVMKPVFKTPGKSAIDAVASFVGSYSIGLLITNKVYLAGQYSAKEAAIIAT
;
A
#
# COMPACT_ATOMS: atom_id res chain seq x y z
N MET A 1 43.79 -12.38 -1.60
CA MET A 1 43.22 -12.35 -0.25
C MET A 1 41.77 -11.95 -0.38
N GLU A 2 40.88 -12.94 -0.44
CA GLU A 2 39.43 -12.72 -0.49
C GLU A 2 38.96 -12.65 0.95
N ILE A 3 38.49 -11.47 1.37
CA ILE A 3 38.00 -11.24 2.73
C ILE A 3 36.62 -11.89 2.80
N THR A 4 36.55 -13.13 3.30
CA THR A 4 35.31 -13.79 3.68
C THR A 4 34.65 -12.96 4.78
N GLN A 5 33.56 -12.28 4.43
CA GLN A 5 32.66 -11.61 5.36
C GLN A 5 32.07 -12.64 6.35
N PRO A 6 32.01 -12.35 7.65
CA PRO A 6 31.42 -13.27 8.62
C PRO A 6 29.90 -13.30 8.42
N THR A 7 29.37 -14.46 7.99
CA THR A 7 27.93 -14.71 8.00
C THR A 7 27.49 -14.88 9.45
N THR A 8 26.99 -13.79 10.05
CA THR A 8 26.29 -13.84 11.33
C THR A 8 24.96 -14.56 11.12
N GLY A 9 25.01 -15.90 11.15
CA GLY A 9 23.84 -16.74 11.08
C GLY A 9 22.96 -16.48 12.29
N LYS A 10 21.87 -15.72 12.12
CA LYS A 10 20.76 -15.76 13.07
C LYS A 10 20.38 -17.22 13.28
N SER A 11 20.17 -17.62 14.53
CA SER A 11 19.65 -18.95 14.86
C SER A 11 18.39 -19.21 14.03
N SER A 12 18.30 -20.38 13.39
CA SER A 12 17.13 -20.81 12.59
C SER A 12 15.80 -20.58 13.33
N PHE A 13 15.81 -20.78 14.65
CA PHE A 13 14.68 -20.51 15.53
C PHE A 13 14.31 -19.02 15.62
N GLN A 14 15.29 -18.12 15.73
CA GLN A 14 15.05 -16.68 15.77
C GLN A 14 14.48 -16.17 14.45
N ALA A 15 14.95 -16.68 13.32
CA ALA A 15 14.43 -16.34 12.00
C ALA A 15 12.98 -16.82 11.83
N ALA A 16 12.70 -18.07 12.21
CA ALA A 16 11.34 -18.61 12.20
C ALA A 16 10.39 -17.83 13.12
N LEU A 17 10.85 -17.46 14.31
CA LEU A 17 10.07 -16.67 15.26
C LEU A 17 9.77 -15.26 14.72
N GLN A 18 10.77 -14.59 14.14
CA GLN A 18 10.56 -13.29 13.49
C GLN A 18 9.56 -13.39 12.34
N LEU A 19 9.70 -14.41 11.49
CA LEU A 19 8.75 -14.66 10.40
C LEU A 19 7.33 -14.83 10.94
N ILE A 20 7.10 -15.74 11.89
CA ILE A 20 5.76 -16.04 12.41
C ILE A 20 5.15 -14.81 13.11
N LEU A 21 5.91 -14.13 13.96
CA LEU A 21 5.39 -13.01 14.74
C LEU A 21 5.05 -11.81 13.86
N PHE A 22 5.99 -11.32 13.05
CA PHE A 22 5.76 -10.12 12.25
C PHE A 22 4.74 -10.37 11.13
N SER A 23 4.81 -11.53 10.47
CA SER A 23 3.81 -11.90 9.47
C SER A 23 2.43 -12.10 10.09
N GLY A 24 2.37 -12.71 11.27
CA GLY A 24 1.12 -12.89 12.02
C GLY A 24 0.45 -11.57 12.36
N ILE A 25 1.23 -10.57 12.80
CA ILE A 25 0.72 -9.20 13.04
C ILE A 25 0.16 -8.61 11.74
N GLY A 26 0.89 -8.69 10.63
CA GLY A 26 0.41 -8.21 9.34
C GLY A 26 -0.91 -8.87 8.92
N ILE A 27 -1.00 -10.20 9.07
CA ILE A 27 -2.20 -10.97 8.71
C ILE A 27 -3.39 -10.56 9.58
N LEU A 28 -3.18 -10.43 10.89
CA LEU A 28 -4.19 -9.98 11.83
C LEU A 28 -4.75 -8.61 11.43
N PHE A 29 -3.88 -7.67 11.05
CA PHE A 29 -4.31 -6.30 10.74
C PHE A 29 -5.07 -6.17 9.41
N PHE A 30 -4.78 -7.01 8.41
CA PHE A 30 -5.34 -6.91 7.07
C PHE A 30 -6.44 -7.91 6.72
N PHE A 31 -6.38 -9.13 7.24
CA PHE A 31 -7.20 -10.24 6.73
C PHE A 31 -8.21 -10.78 7.73
N ILE A 32 -8.03 -10.50 9.03
CA ILE A 32 -8.92 -11.01 10.07
C ILE A 32 -9.94 -9.93 10.44
N PRO A 33 -11.22 -10.08 10.05
CA PRO A 33 -12.27 -9.18 10.49
C PRO A 33 -12.57 -9.42 11.97
N VAL A 34 -12.71 -8.34 12.73
CA VAL A 34 -13.05 -8.35 14.15
C VAL A 34 -14.25 -7.45 14.35
N GLU A 35 -15.20 -7.93 15.15
CA GLU A 35 -16.35 -7.13 15.56
C GLU A 35 -16.00 -6.32 16.80
N ILE A 36 -15.93 -5.00 16.65
CA ILE A 36 -15.75 -4.07 17.77
C ILE A 36 -16.85 -3.01 17.66
N TYR A 37 -17.56 -2.76 18.76
CA TYR A 37 -18.68 -1.80 18.83
C TYR A 37 -19.75 -2.01 17.72
N GLY A 38 -20.06 -3.26 17.37
CA GLY A 38 -21.07 -3.61 16.37
C GLY A 38 -20.65 -3.39 14.91
N LYS A 39 -19.39 -3.03 14.65
CA LYS A 39 -18.82 -2.92 13.30
C LYS A 39 -17.86 -4.09 13.05
N ASN A 40 -18.22 -4.96 12.12
CA ASN A 40 -17.37 -6.08 11.69
C ASN A 40 -16.45 -5.64 10.54
N THR A 41 -15.19 -5.37 10.84
CA THR A 41 -14.20 -4.86 9.88
C THR A 41 -12.80 -5.28 10.28
N ILE A 42 -11.81 -5.05 9.43
CA ILE A 42 -10.41 -5.37 9.70
C ILE A 42 -9.84 -4.50 10.84
N LEU A 43 -8.87 -5.03 11.58
CA LEU A 43 -8.25 -4.32 12.71
C LEU A 43 -7.61 -2.98 12.30
N LEU A 44 -7.08 -2.87 11.08
CA LEU A 44 -6.56 -1.61 10.54
C LEU A 44 -7.65 -0.52 10.49
N ASP A 45 -8.87 -0.86 10.10
CA ASP A 45 -9.99 0.10 10.01
C ASP A 45 -10.46 0.51 11.41
N HIS A 46 -10.43 -0.40 12.39
CA HIS A 46 -10.68 -0.06 13.79
C HIS A 46 -9.62 0.91 14.34
N LEU A 47 -8.35 0.70 14.03
CA LEU A 47 -7.26 1.62 14.42
C LEU A 47 -7.46 3.00 13.81
N VAL A 48 -7.76 3.08 12.50
CA VAL A 48 -8.03 4.34 11.81
C VAL A 48 -9.27 5.03 12.40
N SER A 49 -10.33 4.27 12.65
CA SER A 49 -11.57 4.78 13.26
C SER A 49 -11.31 5.33 14.65
N TRP A 50 -10.54 4.62 15.47
CA TRP A 50 -10.13 5.08 16.80
C TRP A 50 -9.33 6.39 16.73
N CYS A 51 -8.31 6.47 15.88
CA CYS A 51 -7.54 7.70 15.65
C CYS A 51 -8.43 8.87 15.25
N ARG A 52 -9.39 8.64 14.33
CA ARG A 52 -10.34 9.68 13.90
C ARG A 52 -11.23 10.17 15.02
N THR A 53 -11.69 9.28 15.90
CA THR A 53 -12.56 9.66 17.02
C THR A 53 -11.81 10.44 18.10
N MET A 54 -10.57 10.05 18.41
CA MET A 54 -9.78 10.68 19.48
C MET A 54 -9.10 11.98 19.05
N LEU A 55 -8.69 12.10 17.78
CA LEU A 55 -7.85 13.19 17.27
C LEU A 55 -8.54 13.95 16.13
N SER A 56 -9.87 13.99 16.09
CA SER A 56 -10.67 14.42 14.92
C SER A 56 -10.17 15.70 14.23
N ASP A 57 -9.84 16.74 14.97
CA ASP A 57 -9.33 18.00 14.40
C ASP A 57 -7.87 17.92 13.95
N SER A 58 -7.01 17.26 14.73
CA SER A 58 -5.61 17.02 14.36
C SER A 58 -5.48 16.14 13.11
N VAL A 59 -6.38 15.18 12.94
CA VAL A 59 -6.42 14.30 11.77
C VAL A 59 -6.84 15.06 10.51
N ARG A 60 -7.82 15.97 10.61
CA ARG A 60 -8.20 16.82 9.49
C ARG A 60 -7.05 17.73 9.04
N LEU A 61 -6.33 18.32 10.00
CA LEU A 61 -5.14 19.12 9.71
C LEU A 61 -4.03 18.26 9.09
N TYR A 62 -3.80 17.05 9.61
CA TYR A 62 -2.85 16.10 9.05
C TYR A 62 -3.17 15.75 7.59
N ALA A 63 -4.43 15.43 7.29
CA ALA A 63 -4.88 15.14 5.93
C ALA A 63 -4.67 16.33 4.99
N LEU A 64 -4.95 17.55 5.46
CA LEU A 64 -4.70 18.78 4.69
C LEU A 64 -3.20 18.96 4.40
N VAL A 65 -2.34 18.78 5.41
CA VAL A 65 -0.87 18.86 5.24
C VAL A 65 -0.39 17.82 4.23
N LEU A 66 -0.91 16.59 4.26
CA LEU A 66 -0.57 15.56 3.27
C LEU A 66 -1.00 15.95 1.84
N ILE A 67 -2.18 16.53 1.66
CA ILE A 67 -2.65 16.97 0.33
C ILE A 67 -1.77 18.10 -0.20
N ILE A 68 -1.44 19.08 0.64
CA ILE A 68 -0.54 20.18 0.29
C ILE A 68 0.83 19.61 -0.09
N ALA A 69 1.42 18.76 0.77
CA ALA A 69 2.71 18.15 0.52
C ALA A 69 2.72 17.32 -0.79
N GLY A 70 1.73 16.44 -0.97
CA GLY A 70 1.62 15.57 -2.16
C GLY A 70 1.27 16.32 -3.45
N GLY A 71 0.55 17.44 -3.35
CA GLY A 71 0.21 18.30 -4.47
C GLY A 71 1.38 19.18 -4.91
N PHE A 72 2.18 19.70 -3.97
CA PHE A 72 3.39 20.46 -4.27
C PHE A 72 4.61 19.59 -4.62
N TYR A 73 4.63 18.31 -4.23
CA TYR A 73 5.76 17.40 -4.47
C TYR A 73 6.26 17.36 -5.94
N PRO A 74 5.40 17.31 -6.98
CA PRO A 74 5.85 17.34 -8.38
C PRO A 74 6.52 18.66 -8.80
N PHE A 75 6.19 19.77 -8.14
CA PHE A 75 6.75 21.09 -8.41
C PHE A 75 8.13 21.24 -7.78
N VAL A 76 8.30 20.74 -6.56
CA VAL A 76 9.60 20.73 -5.85
C VAL A 76 10.59 19.78 -6.55
N THR A 77 10.14 18.62 -6.99
CA THR A 77 11.00 17.64 -7.68
C THR A 77 11.22 17.95 -9.16
N GLY A 78 10.54 18.96 -9.73
CA GLY A 78 10.60 19.28 -11.16
C GLY A 78 9.89 18.27 -12.08
N ASN A 79 9.36 17.18 -11.53
CA ASN A 79 8.72 16.09 -12.28
C ASN A 79 7.41 16.51 -12.98
N TRP A 80 6.82 17.64 -12.62
CA TRP A 80 5.61 18.15 -13.26
C TRP A 80 5.78 18.44 -14.76
N ARG A 81 7.00 18.65 -15.26
CA ARG A 81 7.29 18.85 -16.70
C ARG A 81 7.74 17.59 -17.43
N SER A 82 7.81 16.44 -16.76
CA SER A 82 8.35 15.20 -17.34
C SER A 82 7.53 14.66 -18.52
N SER A 83 6.22 14.91 -18.53
CA SER A 83 5.31 14.52 -19.62
C SER A 83 4.07 15.39 -19.63
N LYS A 84 3.33 15.41 -20.75
CA LYS A 84 2.03 16.09 -20.84
C LYS A 84 1.06 15.60 -19.77
N THR A 85 1.03 14.29 -19.52
CA THR A 85 0.20 13.68 -18.48
C THR A 85 0.56 14.19 -17.09
N GLN A 86 1.84 14.21 -16.73
CA GLN A 86 2.29 14.71 -15.43
C GLN A 86 2.05 16.21 -15.26
N MET A 87 2.15 16.99 -16.34
CA MET A 87 1.83 18.41 -16.32
C MET A 87 0.35 18.63 -15.99
N VAL A 88 -0.56 17.97 -16.72
CA VAL A 88 -2.01 18.05 -16.46
C VAL A 88 -2.33 17.59 -15.04
N LEU A 89 -1.84 16.42 -14.62
CA LEU A 89 -2.08 15.91 -13.27
C LEU A 89 -1.54 16.83 -12.17
N SER A 90 -0.41 17.49 -12.39
CA SER A 90 0.15 18.44 -11.41
C SER A 90 -0.71 19.70 -11.28
N PHE A 91 -1.28 20.21 -12.37
CA PHE A 91 -2.25 21.29 -12.30
C PHE A 91 -3.57 20.86 -11.63
N LEU A 92 -4.07 19.65 -11.91
CA LEU A 92 -5.23 19.11 -11.21
C LEU A 92 -4.98 18.95 -9.70
N LYS A 93 -3.77 18.54 -9.30
CA LYS A 93 -3.38 18.48 -7.88
C LYS A 93 -3.44 19.86 -7.21
N MET A 94 -3.05 20.93 -7.91
CA MET A 94 -3.18 22.30 -7.39
C MET A 94 -4.65 22.68 -7.16
N LEU A 95 -5.55 22.33 -8.09
CA LEU A 95 -6.99 22.51 -7.87
C LEU A 95 -7.50 21.66 -6.70
N GLY A 96 -6.97 20.45 -6.52
CA GLY A 96 -7.20 19.59 -5.36
C GLY A 96 -6.79 20.25 -4.04
N ILE A 97 -5.66 20.95 -4.00
CA ILE A 97 -5.23 21.70 -2.81
C ILE A 97 -6.21 22.84 -2.50
N VAL A 98 -6.61 23.61 -3.52
CA VAL A 98 -7.55 24.73 -3.33
C VAL A 98 -8.89 24.21 -2.81
N THR A 99 -9.41 23.13 -3.38
CA THR A 99 -10.66 22.50 -2.94
C THR A 99 -10.55 21.89 -1.55
N ALA A 100 -9.43 21.27 -1.18
CA ALA A 100 -9.20 20.79 0.18
C ALA A 100 -9.11 21.92 1.22
N LEU A 101 -8.48 23.05 0.88
CA LEU A 101 -8.45 24.25 1.72
C LEU A 101 -9.85 24.84 1.91
N MET A 102 -10.64 24.92 0.84
CA MET A 102 -12.04 25.33 0.92
C MET A 102 -12.84 24.40 1.85
N ALA A 103 -12.67 23.09 1.70
CA ALA A 103 -13.33 22.09 2.55
C ALA A 103 -12.97 22.26 4.03
N TYR A 104 -11.68 22.43 4.33
CA TYR A 104 -11.18 22.56 5.70
C TYR A 104 -11.62 23.87 6.37
N LEU A 105 -11.53 24.99 5.65
CA LEU A 105 -11.91 26.30 6.17
C LEU A 105 -13.43 26.55 6.14
N SER A 106 -14.19 25.66 5.51
CA SER A 106 -15.63 25.83 5.26
C SER A 106 -15.96 27.12 4.50
N VAL A 107 -15.10 27.50 3.55
CA VAL A 107 -15.24 28.72 2.74
C VAL A 107 -15.24 28.36 1.26
N GLY A 108 -16.26 28.80 0.52
CA GLY A 108 -16.30 28.71 -0.95
C GLY A 108 -17.72 28.76 -1.52
N PRO A 109 -17.88 28.47 -2.83
CA PRO A 109 -19.17 28.56 -3.53
C PRO A 109 -20.20 27.57 -2.96
N ALA A 110 -21.43 28.04 -2.73
CA ALA A 110 -22.51 27.23 -2.15
C ALA A 110 -22.74 25.90 -2.88
N ALA A 111 -22.57 25.88 -4.21
CA ALA A 111 -22.70 24.67 -5.03
C ALA A 111 -21.72 23.55 -4.64
N LEU A 112 -20.55 23.87 -4.08
CA LEU A 112 -19.57 22.85 -3.64
C LEU A 112 -19.85 22.34 -2.23
N PHE A 113 -20.61 23.08 -1.42
CA PHE A 113 -20.89 22.77 -0.01
C PHE A 113 -22.21 22.02 0.20
N GLU A 114 -22.78 21.46 -0.87
CA GLU A 114 -23.85 20.48 -0.73
C GLU A 114 -23.37 19.26 0.07
N LYS A 115 -24.31 18.66 0.80
CA LYS A 115 -24.03 17.62 1.80
C LYS A 115 -23.23 16.43 1.24
N ASP A 116 -23.47 16.08 -0.02
CA ASP A 116 -22.86 14.92 -0.69
C ASP A 116 -21.70 15.29 -1.62
N MET A 117 -21.22 16.54 -1.53
CA MET A 117 -20.10 17.05 -2.33
C MET A 117 -18.83 17.24 -1.47
N LEU A 118 -18.31 18.47 -1.37
CA LEU A 118 -16.98 18.73 -0.83
C LEU A 118 -16.81 18.29 0.64
N PRO A 119 -17.77 18.55 1.55
CA PRO A 119 -17.67 18.08 2.94
C PRO A 119 -17.65 16.56 3.05
N PHE A 120 -18.48 15.86 2.25
CA PHE A 120 -18.51 14.40 2.23
C PHE A 120 -17.18 13.83 1.74
N LEU A 121 -16.66 14.31 0.61
CA LEU A 121 -15.38 13.86 0.08
C LEU A 121 -14.25 14.05 1.10
N PHE A 122 -14.22 15.20 1.79
CA PHE A 122 -13.18 15.50 2.77
C PHE A 122 -13.29 14.60 4.02
N ASP A 123 -14.43 14.58 4.69
CA ASP A 123 -14.58 13.90 5.98
C ASP A 123 -14.73 12.37 5.87
N LYS A 124 -15.32 11.88 4.77
CA LYS A 124 -15.64 10.46 4.59
C LYS A 124 -14.67 9.71 3.69
N LEU A 125 -13.88 10.39 2.86
CA LEU A 125 -12.89 9.74 1.99
C LEU A 125 -11.48 10.21 2.31
N VAL A 126 -11.19 11.50 2.17
CA VAL A 126 -9.84 12.05 2.30
C VAL A 126 -9.25 11.78 3.69
N VAL A 127 -10.00 12.08 4.75
CA VAL A 127 -9.54 11.88 6.12
C VAL A 127 -9.25 10.40 6.45
N PRO A 128 -10.18 9.46 6.20
CA PRO A 128 -9.89 8.02 6.37
C PRO A 128 -8.73 7.53 5.53
N VAL A 129 -8.70 7.89 4.24
CA VAL A 129 -7.68 7.43 3.29
C VAL A 129 -6.29 7.96 3.70
N GLY A 130 -6.23 9.22 4.13
CA GLY A 130 -5.01 9.85 4.61
C GLY A 130 -4.37 9.14 5.81
N LEU A 131 -5.17 8.46 6.65
CA LEU A 131 -4.66 7.65 7.75
C LEU A 131 -4.41 6.19 7.35
N ILE A 132 -5.33 5.58 6.62
CA ILE A 132 -5.25 4.15 6.32
C ILE A 132 -4.05 3.81 5.42
N VAL A 133 -3.66 4.72 4.52
CA VAL A 133 -2.53 4.48 3.60
C VAL A 133 -1.20 4.40 4.35
N PRO A 134 -0.80 5.38 5.19
CA PRO A 134 0.42 5.27 6.01
C PRO A 134 0.42 4.09 6.98
N PHE A 135 -0.67 3.87 7.73
CA PHE A 135 -0.75 2.73 8.64
C PHE A 135 -0.69 1.41 7.88
N GLY A 136 -1.46 1.30 6.79
CA GLY A 136 -1.44 0.16 5.90
C GLY A 136 -0.04 -0.12 5.37
N ALA A 137 0.72 0.90 4.96
CA ALA A 137 2.10 0.74 4.50
C ALA A 137 3.02 0.13 5.57
N ILE A 138 2.87 0.50 6.85
CA ILE A 138 3.64 -0.07 7.97
C ILE A 138 3.30 -1.56 8.13
N PHE A 139 2.01 -1.91 8.19
CA PHE A 139 1.61 -3.31 8.34
C PHE A 139 1.91 -4.15 7.10
N LEU A 140 1.90 -3.52 5.93
CA LEU A 140 2.28 -4.16 4.68
C LEU A 140 3.76 -4.48 4.66
N ALA A 141 4.61 -3.61 5.23
CA ALA A 141 6.01 -3.91 5.41
C ALA A 141 6.23 -5.13 6.32
N PHE A 142 5.37 -5.37 7.32
CA PHE A 142 5.43 -6.60 8.13
C PHE A 142 5.08 -7.87 7.33
N LEU A 143 4.16 -7.77 6.37
CA LEU A 143 3.85 -8.88 5.47
C LEU A 143 4.99 -9.15 4.48
N ILE A 144 5.52 -8.10 3.86
CA ILE A 144 6.52 -8.23 2.78
C ILE A 144 7.93 -8.51 3.32
N GLY A 145 8.30 -7.89 4.45
CA GLY A 145 9.70 -7.81 4.88
C GLY A 145 10.23 -9.01 5.69
N TYR A 146 9.39 -9.93 6.15
CA TYR A 146 9.76 -10.97 7.12
C TYR A 146 9.68 -12.41 6.59
N GLY A 147 9.67 -12.61 5.27
CA GLY A 147 9.74 -13.95 4.68
C GLY A 147 8.39 -14.62 4.42
N LEU A 148 7.27 -13.93 4.68
CA LEU A 148 5.93 -14.49 4.45
C LEU A 148 5.68 -14.79 2.98
N LEU A 149 6.12 -13.91 2.08
CA LEU A 149 5.89 -14.06 0.64
C LEU A 149 6.66 -15.27 0.11
N GLU A 150 7.89 -15.48 0.60
CA GLU A 150 8.72 -16.63 0.28
C GLU A 150 8.09 -17.93 0.81
N LEU A 151 7.60 -17.92 2.06
CA LEU A 151 6.86 -19.05 2.65
C LEU A 151 5.59 -19.35 1.85
N ALA A 152 4.81 -18.32 1.50
CA ALA A 152 3.61 -18.45 0.68
C ALA A 152 3.94 -19.03 -0.70
N GLY A 153 5.06 -18.63 -1.32
CA GLY A 153 5.54 -19.19 -2.57
C GLY A 153 5.85 -20.69 -2.49
N VAL A 154 6.47 -21.14 -1.41
CA VAL A 154 6.74 -22.58 -1.17
C VAL A 154 5.44 -23.34 -0.90
N LEU A 155 4.54 -22.79 -0.07
CA LEU A 155 3.27 -23.42 0.29
C LEU A 155 2.30 -23.50 -0.89
N LEU A 156 2.30 -22.50 -1.78
CA LEU A 156 1.43 -22.44 -2.96
C LEU A 156 2.02 -23.12 -4.18
N GLN A 157 3.30 -23.52 -4.16
CA GLN A 157 3.94 -24.31 -5.22
C GLN A 157 3.13 -25.52 -5.71
N PRO A 158 2.56 -26.38 -4.84
CA PRO A 158 1.74 -27.52 -5.27
C PRO A 158 0.44 -27.11 -5.97
N VAL A 159 -0.03 -25.87 -5.82
CA VAL A 159 -1.23 -25.34 -6.50
C VAL A 159 -0.84 -24.61 -7.79
N MET A 160 0.18 -23.75 -7.72
CA MET A 160 0.69 -22.95 -8.85
C MET A 160 1.12 -23.84 -10.03
N LYS A 161 1.86 -24.91 -9.75
CA LYS A 161 2.42 -25.76 -10.82
C LYS A 161 1.37 -26.53 -11.63
N PRO A 162 0.37 -27.23 -11.04
CA PRO A 162 -0.63 -27.93 -11.83
C PRO A 162 -1.70 -27.02 -12.42
N VAL A 163 -2.18 -26.00 -11.68
CA VAL A 163 -3.30 -25.16 -12.11
C VAL A 163 -2.84 -24.08 -13.08
N PHE A 164 -1.79 -23.33 -12.70
CA PHE A 164 -1.34 -22.14 -13.44
C PHE A 164 -0.12 -22.41 -14.33
N LYS A 165 0.51 -23.58 -14.19
CA LYS A 165 1.74 -23.96 -14.94
C LYS A 165 2.88 -22.96 -14.72
N THR A 166 2.92 -22.35 -13.54
CA THR A 166 3.95 -21.42 -13.08
C THR A 166 4.67 -21.99 -11.84
N PRO A 167 5.92 -21.59 -11.57
CA PRO A 167 6.65 -22.02 -10.39
C PRO A 167 6.05 -21.40 -9.13
N GLY A 168 6.22 -22.02 -7.96
CA GLY A 168 5.62 -21.54 -6.71
C GLY A 168 5.96 -20.09 -6.35
N LYS A 169 7.14 -19.61 -6.75
CA LYS A 169 7.55 -18.21 -6.58
C LYS A 169 6.67 -17.20 -7.32
N SER A 170 5.89 -17.60 -8.33
CA SER A 170 4.90 -16.71 -8.96
C SER A 170 3.76 -16.32 -8.01
N ALA A 171 3.58 -17.06 -6.91
CA ALA A 171 2.65 -16.62 -5.86
C ALA A 171 3.09 -15.32 -5.20
N ILE A 172 4.41 -15.02 -5.19
CA ILE A 172 4.94 -13.73 -4.71
C ILE A 172 4.44 -12.60 -5.62
N ASP A 173 4.48 -12.80 -6.95
CA ASP A 173 3.95 -11.83 -7.92
C ASP A 173 2.45 -11.62 -7.77
N ALA A 174 1.70 -12.70 -7.52
CA ALA A 174 0.25 -12.64 -7.29
C ALA A 174 -0.10 -11.88 -5.99
N VAL A 175 0.60 -12.15 -4.89
CA VAL A 175 0.43 -11.44 -3.62
C VAL A 175 0.85 -9.98 -3.75
N ALA A 176 1.96 -9.68 -4.42
CA ALA A 176 2.41 -8.32 -4.66
C ALA A 176 1.41 -7.53 -5.54
N SER A 177 0.78 -8.20 -6.50
CA SER A 177 -0.29 -7.62 -7.34
C SER A 177 -1.58 -7.36 -6.56
N PHE A 178 -1.95 -8.30 -5.67
CA PHE A 178 -3.14 -8.18 -4.83
C PHE A 178 -3.01 -7.07 -3.78
N VAL A 179 -1.87 -6.99 -3.11
CA VAL A 179 -1.70 -6.08 -1.97
C VAL A 179 -1.15 -4.71 -2.40
N GLY A 180 -0.30 -4.67 -3.42
CA GLY A 180 0.32 -3.42 -3.90
C GLY A 180 -0.41 -2.87 -5.12
N SER A 181 -0.04 -3.40 -6.28
CA SER A 181 -0.70 -3.09 -7.55
C SER A 181 -0.24 -4.06 -8.62
N TYR A 182 -1.07 -4.24 -9.64
CA TYR A 182 -0.70 -4.95 -10.87
C TYR A 182 0.66 -4.50 -11.44
N SER A 183 0.92 -3.19 -11.46
CA SER A 183 2.18 -2.64 -11.99
C SER A 183 3.40 -3.06 -11.17
N ILE A 184 3.26 -3.12 -9.85
CA ILE A 184 4.34 -3.60 -8.97
C ILE A 184 4.57 -5.10 -9.18
N GLY A 185 3.51 -5.89 -9.31
CA GLY A 185 3.59 -7.30 -9.69
C GLY A 185 4.35 -7.51 -10.99
N LEU A 186 3.98 -6.79 -12.06
CA LEU A 186 4.69 -6.84 -13.34
C LEU A 186 6.16 -6.43 -13.24
N LEU A 187 6.47 -5.40 -12.45
CA LEU A 187 7.85 -4.96 -12.26
C LEU A 187 8.69 -6.05 -11.57
N ILE A 188 8.12 -6.76 -10.60
CA ILE A 188 8.76 -7.91 -9.93
C ILE A 188 8.91 -9.05 -10.95
N THR A 189 7.85 -9.39 -11.68
CA THR A 189 7.88 -10.45 -12.70
C THR A 189 8.94 -10.19 -13.76
N ASN A 190 9.06 -8.95 -14.24
CA ASN A 190 10.08 -8.55 -15.22
C ASN A 190 11.50 -8.69 -14.63
N LYS A 191 11.73 -8.27 -13.38
CA LYS A 191 13.03 -8.45 -12.71
C LYS A 191 13.40 -9.92 -12.57
N VAL A 192 12.45 -10.77 -12.17
CA VAL A 192 12.67 -12.21 -11.99
C VAL A 192 12.87 -12.92 -13.34
N TYR A 193 12.16 -12.49 -14.39
CA TYR A 193 12.40 -12.96 -15.76
C TYR A 193 13.81 -12.61 -16.25
N LEU A 194 14.23 -11.35 -16.11
CA LEU A 194 15.57 -10.90 -16.49
C LEU A 194 16.69 -11.59 -15.69
N ALA A 195 16.40 -12.03 -14.46
CA ALA A 195 17.30 -12.84 -13.65
C ALA A 195 17.39 -14.31 -14.10
N GLY A 196 16.78 -14.70 -15.22
CA GLY A 196 16.78 -16.07 -15.76
C GLY A 196 15.93 -17.04 -14.94
N GLN A 197 15.10 -16.51 -14.05
CA GLN A 197 14.36 -17.29 -13.07
C GLN A 197 12.95 -17.65 -13.57
N TYR A 198 12.41 -16.93 -14.54
CA TYR A 198 11.20 -17.32 -15.28
C TYR A 198 11.53 -17.62 -16.73
N SER A 199 10.84 -18.59 -17.31
CA SER A 199 10.75 -18.72 -18.76
C SER A 199 9.82 -17.66 -19.34
N ALA A 200 9.98 -17.35 -20.63
CA ALA A 200 9.09 -16.39 -21.33
C ALA A 200 7.61 -16.80 -21.25
N LYS A 201 7.34 -18.12 -21.25
CA LYS A 201 5.98 -18.66 -21.08
C LYS A 201 5.42 -18.39 -19.69
N GLU A 202 6.20 -18.63 -18.65
CA GLU A 202 5.77 -18.37 -17.27
C GLU A 202 5.54 -16.88 -17.04
N ALA A 203 6.46 -16.03 -17.49
CA ALA A 203 6.32 -14.58 -17.39
C ALA A 203 5.08 -14.05 -18.14
N ALA A 204 4.78 -14.60 -19.33
CA ALA A 204 3.59 -14.24 -20.09
C ALA A 204 2.30 -14.65 -19.37
N ILE A 205 2.26 -15.84 -18.75
CA ILE A 205 1.11 -16.31 -17.96
C ILE A 205 0.89 -15.41 -16.73
N ILE A 206 1.97 -14.99 -16.05
CA ILE A 206 1.86 -14.13 -14.85
C ILE A 206 1.39 -12.71 -15.21
N ALA A 207 1.73 -12.23 -16.40
CA ALA A 207 1.40 -10.87 -16.85
C ALA A 207 -0.08 -10.68 -17.28
N THR A 208 -0.80 -11.78 -17.52
CA THR A 208 -2.22 -11.83 -17.96
C THR A 208 -3.14 -12.32 -16.85
#